data_AF-G8TD24-F1
#
_entry.id   AF-G8TD24-F1
#
_cell.length_a   1.000
_cell.length_b   1.000
_cell.length_c   1.000
_cell.angle_alpha   90.00
_cell.angle_beta   90.00
_cell.angle_gamma   90.00
#
_symmetry.space_group_name_H-M   'P 1'
#
loop_
_entity.id
_entity.type
_entity.pdbx_description
1 polymer ?
#
loop_
_entity_poly.entity_id
_entity_poly.type
_entity_poly.pdbx_seq_one_letter_code
_entity_poly.pdbx_strand_id
1 'polypeptide(L)' 'MSIKNYIAALAIIMGLTTSCKSVKEYQKNKINDSEMSLSNRKVEKTEMSFQSYREGASGANAGKSGGGCGCN' A
#
# COMPACT_ATOMS: atom_id res chain seq x y z
N MET A 1 -16.22 -21.79 21.90
CA MET A 1 -15.47 -20.53 21.68
C MET A 1 -16.15 -19.46 22.52
N SER A 2 -15.47 -18.93 23.53
CA SER A 2 -16.11 -18.18 24.63
C SER A 2 -16.51 -16.77 24.21
N ILE A 3 -17.59 -16.21 24.80
CA ILE A 3 -18.18 -14.91 24.43
C ILE A 3 -17.16 -13.74 24.56
N LYS A 4 -16.19 -13.88 25.47
CA LYS A 4 -15.04 -12.96 25.63
C LYS A 4 -14.20 -12.83 24.36
N ASN A 5 -14.06 -13.90 23.58
CA ASN A 5 -13.25 -13.89 22.36
C ASN A 5 -13.92 -13.10 21.23
N TYR A 6 -15.25 -13.09 21.18
CA TYR A 6 -16.01 -12.28 20.21
C TYR A 6 -15.93 -10.79 20.54
N ILE A 7 -15.99 -10.42 21.82
CA ILE A 7 -15.85 -9.03 22.27
C ILE A 7 -14.45 -8.50 21.94
N ALA A 8 -13.41 -9.30 22.20
CA ALA A 8 -12.03 -8.95 21.84
C ALA A 8 -11.85 -8.76 20.32
N ALA A 9 -12.44 -9.64 19.50
CA ALA A 9 -12.39 -9.51 18.05
C ALA A 9 -13.09 -8.23 17.54
N LEU A 10 -14.26 -7.89 18.09
CA LEU A 10 -14.99 -6.67 17.76
C LEU A 10 -14.19 -5.40 18.10
N ALA A 11 -13.53 -5.37 19.25
CA ALA A 11 -12.69 -4.24 19.66
C ALA A 11 -11.50 -4.02 18.70
N ILE A 12 -10.87 -5.10 18.24
CA ILE A 12 -9.76 -5.03 17.27
C ILE A 12 -10.25 -4.48 15.93
N ILE A 13 -11.39 -4.95 15.43
CA ILE A 13 -11.96 -4.49 14.16
C ILE A 13 -12.29 -2.99 14.21
N MET A 14 -12.85 -2.50 15.32
CA MET A 14 -13.15 -1.08 15.50
C MET A 14 -11.89 -0.19 15.57
N GLY A 15 -10.77 -0.70 16.08
CA GLY A 15 -9.50 0.05 16.10
C GLY A 15 -8.92 0.31 14.71
N LEU A 16 -9.07 -0.66 13.80
CA LEU A 16 -8.44 -0.61 12.46
C LEU A 16 -9.06 0.43 11.51
N THR A 17 -10.29 0.88 11.75
CA THR A 17 -10.99 1.80 10.85
C THR A 17 -10.72 3.29 11.14
N THR A 18 -10.00 3.60 12.23
CA THR A 18 -9.76 4.98 12.70
C THR A 18 -8.74 5.78 11.89
N SER A 19 -7.96 5.13 11.01
CA SER A 19 -6.89 5.76 10.24
C SER A 19 -7.34 6.45 8.94
N CYS A 20 -8.58 6.21 8.49
CA CYS A 20 -9.07 6.79 7.23
C CYS A 20 -9.44 8.27 7.42
N LYS A 21 -8.86 9.17 6.60
CA LYS A 21 -9.11 10.62 6.62
C LYS A 21 -9.55 11.10 5.24
N SER A 22 -10.53 11.99 5.19
CA SER A 22 -10.95 12.63 3.95
C SER A 22 -9.93 13.67 3.50
N VAL A 23 -9.44 13.55 2.26
CA VAL A 23 -8.53 14.51 1.63
C VAL A 23 -9.34 15.58 0.90
N LYS A 24 -8.92 16.85 1.03
CA LYS A 24 -9.58 17.96 0.32
C LYS A 24 -9.38 17.83 -1.19
N GLU A 25 -10.38 18.22 -1.99
CA GLU A 25 -10.39 17.96 -3.44
C GLU A 25 -9.11 18.43 -4.15
N TYR A 26 -8.63 19.64 -3.85
CA TYR A 26 -7.42 20.19 -4.46
C TYR A 26 -6.12 19.46 -4.07
N GLN A 27 -6.11 18.72 -2.95
CA GLN A 27 -4.95 17.92 -2.54
C GLN A 27 -4.90 16.58 -3.27
N LYS A 28 -6.03 16.11 -3.83
CA LYS A 28 -6.10 14.85 -4.58
C LYS A 28 -5.22 14.87 -5.83
N ASN A 29 -4.93 16.05 -6.39
CA ASN A 29 -4.00 16.17 -7.53
C ASN A 29 -2.59 15.67 -7.19
N LYS A 30 -2.15 15.77 -5.93
CA LYS A 30 -0.84 15.26 -5.50
C LYS A 30 -0.81 13.75 -5.30
N ILE A 31 -1.94 13.17 -4.93
CA ILE A 31 -2.10 11.73 -4.68
C ILE A 31 -2.31 11.00 -6.01
N ASN A 32 -3.06 11.61 -6.93
CA ASN A 32 -3.27 11.09 -8.29
C ASN A 32 -2.14 11.48 -9.26
N ASP A 33 -0.94 11.76 -8.74
CA ASP A 33 0.22 12.02 -9.60
C ASP A 33 0.60 10.74 -10.36
N SER A 34 0.92 10.89 -11.65
CA SER A 34 1.38 9.81 -12.51
C SER A 34 2.66 9.13 -12.02
N GLU A 35 3.50 9.82 -11.24
CA GLU A 35 4.69 9.25 -10.58
C GLU A 35 4.35 8.46 -9.31
N MET A 36 3.22 8.77 -8.67
CA MET A 36 2.74 8.07 -7.46
C MET A 36 1.96 6.78 -7.78
N SER A 37 1.79 6.47 -9.06
CA SER A 37 1.23 5.19 -9.48
C SER A 37 2.12 4.06 -9.00
N LEU A 38 1.59 3.18 -8.15
CA LEU A 38 2.28 1.99 -7.65
C LEU A 38 2.60 0.98 -8.77
N SER A 39 2.31 1.26 -10.04
CA SER A 39 2.66 0.38 -11.16
C SER A 39 3.85 0.92 -11.92
N ASN A 40 4.82 0.04 -12.21
CA ASN A 40 5.97 0.44 -13.02
C ASN A 40 5.59 0.82 -14.43
N ARG A 41 6.27 1.86 -14.93
CA ARG A 41 6.26 2.18 -16.35
C ARG A 41 6.99 1.09 -17.11
N LYS A 42 6.61 0.92 -18.38
CA LYS A 42 7.24 -0.10 -19.26
C LYS A 42 8.76 0.09 -19.36
N VAL A 43 9.22 1.34 -19.30
CA VAL A 43 10.64 1.71 -19.41
C VAL A 43 11.45 1.42 -18.14
N GLU A 44 10.82 1.38 -16.96
CA GLU A 44 11.48 1.19 -15.65
C GLU A 44 11.70 -0.28 -15.29
N LYS A 45 11.16 -1.21 -16.09
CA LYS A 45 11.24 -2.65 -15.81
C LYS A 45 12.69 -3.16 -15.79
N THR A 46 13.54 -2.63 -16.66
CA THR A 46 14.95 -3.04 -16.76
C THR A 46 15.77 -2.49 -15.59
N GLU A 47 15.55 -1.23 -15.21
CA GLU A 47 16.17 -0.59 -14.05
C GLU A 47 15.78 -1.30 -12.76
N MET A 48 14.48 -1.56 -12.54
CA MET A 48 14.05 -2.32 -11.37
C MET A 48 14.62 -3.73 -11.33
N SER A 49 14.72 -4.41 -12.48
CA SER A 49 15.32 -5.75 -12.53
C SER A 49 16.78 -5.72 -12.05
N PHE A 50 17.53 -4.67 -12.42
CA PHE A 50 18.89 -4.44 -11.95
C PHE A 50 18.94 -4.17 -10.43
N GLN A 51 18.09 -3.27 -9.92
CA GLN A 51 18.04 -2.91 -8.49
C GLN A 51 17.59 -4.10 -7.63
N SER A 52 16.57 -4.85 -8.05
CA SER A 52 16.12 -6.07 -7.37
C SER A 52 17.19 -7.15 -7.36
N TYR A 53 17.95 -7.33 -8.44
CA TYR A 53 19.04 -8.29 -8.49
C TYR A 53 20.21 -7.90 -7.57
N ARG A 54 20.57 -6.62 -7.55
CA ARG A 54 21.70 -6.11 -6.76
C ARG A 54 21.37 -5.97 -5.28
N GLU A 55 20.21 -5.42 -4.96
CA GLU A 55 19.84 -4.92 -3.63
C GLU A 55 18.77 -5.79 -2.96
N GLY A 56 18.24 -6.81 -3.66
CA GLY A 56 17.14 -7.63 -3.16
C GLY A 56 15.84 -6.85 -2.97
N ALA A 57 15.72 -5.67 -3.60
CA ALA A 57 14.58 -4.78 -3.43
C ALA A 57 13.30 -5.46 -3.93
N SER A 58 12.37 -5.71 -3.01
CA SER A 58 11.02 -6.24 -3.28
C SER A 58 10.00 -5.12 -3.09
N GLY A 59 9.89 -4.25 -4.10
CA GLY A 59 9.05 -3.04 -4.06
C GLY A 59 7.54 -3.34 -4.10
N ALA A 60 6.75 -2.44 -3.50
CA ALA A 60 5.29 -2.48 -3.44
C ALA A 60 4.64 -2.12 -4.78
N ASN A 61 5.04 -2.81 -5.85
CA ASN A 61 4.49 -2.56 -7.17
C ASN A 61 3.12 -3.25 -7.26
N ALA A 62 2.09 -2.55 -7.72
CA ALA A 62 0.68 -2.93 -7.79
C ALA A 62 0.36 -4.16 -8.68
N GLY A 63 1.31 -5.08 -8.86
CA GLY A 63 1.19 -6.34 -9.59
C GLY A 63 1.91 -7.54 -8.95
N LYS A 64 2.30 -7.45 -7.66
CA LYS A 64 2.95 -8.48 -6.82
C LYS A 64 4.33 -9.01 -7.29
N SER A 65 5.37 -8.49 -6.63
CA SER A 65 6.54 -9.23 -6.09
C SER A 65 7.19 -8.37 -4.99
N GLY A 66 6.38 -8.00 -4.01
CA GLY A 66 6.75 -7.15 -2.88
C GLY A 66 5.50 -6.72 -2.14
N GLY A 67 5.26 -7.33 -0.98
CA GLY A 67 4.06 -7.12 -0.15
C GLY A 67 4.19 -5.86 0.71
N GLY A 68 4.31 -4.69 0.09
CA GLY A 68 4.14 -3.44 0.82
C GLY A 68 2.66 -3.05 0.89
N CYS A 69 2.23 -2.46 2.01
CA CYS A 69 0.94 -1.80 2.08
C CYS A 69 1.05 -0.51 1.26
N GLY A 70 0.69 -0.59 -0.03
CA GLY A 70 0.64 0.59 -0.90
C GLY A 70 -0.42 1.54 -0.38
N CYS A 71 0.01 2.57 0.35
CA CYS A 71 -0.85 3.69 0.70
C CYS A 71 -0.72 4.71 -0.44
N ASN A 72 -1.72 4.75 -1.32
CA ASN A 72 -2.02 5.96 -2.08
C ASN A 72 -3.06 6.76 -1.28
#